data_AF-A0A100HI50-F1
#
_entry.id   AF-A0A100HI50-F1
#
_cell.length_a   1.000
_cell.length_b   1.000
_cell.length_c   1.000
_cell.angle_alpha   90.00
_cell.angle_beta   90.00
_cell.angle_gamma   90.00
#
_symmetry.space_group_name_H-M   'P 1'
#
loop_
_entity.id
_entity.type
_entity.pdbx_description
1 polymer ?
#
loop_
_entity_poly.entity_id
_entity_poly.type
_entity_poly.pdbx_seq_one_letter_code
_entity_poly.pdbx_strand_id
1 'polypeptide(L)'
;MSAISRSTSRTSDALSPRDEPARESARPAQQAHPSWQFHDQFDLWIEWMERDSSGVWHAAQPVTHRTFRTREDTLKHAERVIQRGEFPMERAMPVTLVRNRREALLAAFREAEGDGVTLIRDLTFPVGEYGLSVRVTRERQAQPVRAAFASAANPLRSLIGQPVKLTVLIEHPYDVLSRAQGTLDLSDRAARIGEDTQLFSASAQVSGLPYQSATVTVPRGLLKKPLLYRFERVTEGDES
;
A
#
# COMPACT_ATOMS: atom_id res chain seq x y z
N MET A 1 8.46 41.83 73.04
CA MET A 1 8.63 42.66 71.84
C MET A 1 9.52 41.91 70.87
N SER A 2 9.04 41.73 69.64
CA SER A 2 9.72 41.50 68.35
C SER A 2 10.96 40.58 68.32
N ALA A 3 10.94 39.37 67.76
CA ALA A 3 10.63 38.90 66.40
C ALA A 3 11.82 38.97 65.41
N ILE A 4 11.88 37.90 64.60
CA ILE A 4 12.42 37.76 63.23
C ILE A 4 13.78 37.06 63.07
N SER A 5 13.66 35.79 62.68
CA SER A 5 14.61 34.99 61.91
C SER A 5 14.81 35.52 60.47
N ARG A 6 16.04 35.47 59.95
CA ARG A 6 16.44 35.49 58.51
C ARG A 6 17.66 34.57 58.37
N SER A 7 17.55 33.45 57.65
CA SER A 7 17.90 33.24 56.22
C SER A 7 19.32 33.74 55.88
N THR A 8 20.26 32.92 55.42
CA THR A 8 20.36 32.25 54.11
C THR A 8 21.65 31.39 54.16
N SER A 9 21.72 30.11 53.78
CA SER A 9 21.60 29.43 52.47
C SER A 9 22.95 28.84 52.04
N ARG A 10 22.86 27.69 51.33
CA ARG A 10 23.88 26.89 50.60
C ARG A 10 24.38 25.68 51.41
N THR A 11 24.24 24.44 50.97
CA THR A 11 24.21 23.90 49.60
C THR A 11 23.48 22.55 49.63
N SER A 12 22.55 22.31 48.72
CA SER A 12 22.02 20.96 48.44
C SER A 12 21.74 20.86 46.96
N ASP A 13 22.37 19.86 46.36
CA ASP A 13 22.33 19.50 44.95
C ASP A 13 20.91 19.41 44.39
N ALA A 14 20.67 20.12 43.29
CA ALA A 14 19.52 19.91 42.45
C ALA A 14 19.90 18.89 41.36
N LEU A 15 19.33 17.69 41.47
CA LEU A 15 19.28 16.68 40.42
C LEU A 15 18.50 17.24 39.22
N SER A 16 19.17 17.31 38.07
CA SER A 16 18.53 17.55 36.77
C SER A 16 17.54 16.42 36.43
N PRO A 17 16.30 16.72 36.04
CA PRO A 17 15.41 15.71 35.49
C PRO A 17 15.89 15.33 34.09
N ARG A 18 16.15 14.03 33.90
CA ARG A 18 16.44 13.43 32.59
C ARG A 18 15.20 13.54 31.71
N ASP A 19 15.43 14.01 30.49
CA ASP A 19 14.51 13.91 29.35
C ASP A 19 13.98 12.48 29.20
N GLU A 20 12.70 12.28 29.50
CA GLU A 20 11.95 11.13 29.02
C GLU A 20 11.69 11.35 27.52
N PRO A 21 12.18 10.48 26.62
CA PRO A 21 11.76 10.56 25.23
C PRO A 21 10.26 10.27 25.18
N ALA A 22 9.52 11.23 24.63
CA ALA A 22 8.10 11.14 24.33
C ALA A 22 7.81 9.76 23.73
N ARG A 23 7.04 8.95 24.46
CA ARG A 23 6.42 7.75 23.92
C ARG A 23 5.51 8.21 22.80
N GLU A 24 6.03 8.16 21.57
CA GLU A 24 5.28 8.23 20.34
C GLU A 24 4.15 7.22 20.49
N SER A 25 2.95 7.76 20.75
CA SER A 25 1.76 6.97 20.98
C SER A 25 1.47 6.27 19.67
N ALA A 26 1.93 5.02 19.56
CA ALA A 26 1.62 4.14 18.46
C ALA A 26 0.10 4.19 18.27
N ARG A 27 -0.34 4.86 17.20
CA ARG A 27 -1.76 4.92 16.85
C ARG A 27 -2.25 3.47 16.79
N PRO A 28 -3.34 3.11 17.48
CA PRO A 28 -3.87 1.76 17.37
C PRO A 28 -4.10 1.49 15.90
N ALA A 29 -3.49 0.42 15.38
CA ALA A 29 -3.75 -0.04 14.02
C ALA A 29 -5.27 -0.16 13.88
N GLN A 30 -5.86 0.74 13.09
CA GLN A 30 -7.30 0.87 12.96
C GLN A 30 -7.79 -0.44 12.36
N GLN A 31 -8.31 -1.33 13.21
CA GLN A 31 -8.74 -2.66 12.79
C GLN A 31 -9.75 -2.50 11.66
N ALA A 32 -9.52 -3.23 10.57
CA ALA A 32 -10.41 -3.20 9.41
C ALA A 32 -11.84 -3.54 9.86
N HIS A 33 -12.82 -2.80 9.33
CA HIS A 33 -14.22 -3.05 9.65
C HIS A 33 -14.61 -4.49 9.22
N PRO A 34 -15.40 -5.25 9.99
CA PRO A 34 -15.73 -6.65 9.67
C PRO A 34 -16.42 -6.87 8.32
N SER A 35 -17.11 -5.86 7.81
CA SER A 35 -17.76 -5.91 6.49
C SER A 35 -16.81 -5.66 5.33
N TRP A 36 -15.58 -5.23 5.59
CA TRP A 36 -14.57 -5.03 4.54
C TRP A 36 -13.94 -6.37 4.21
N GLN A 37 -14.25 -6.85 3.02
CA GLN A 37 -13.68 -8.08 2.50
C GLN A 37 -12.40 -7.76 1.75
N PHE A 38 -11.45 -8.67 1.88
CA PHE A 38 -10.19 -8.61 1.16
C PHE A 38 -9.99 -9.97 0.49
N HIS A 39 -9.43 -9.96 -0.71
CA HIS A 39 -8.94 -11.18 -1.33
C HIS A 39 -7.44 -11.07 -1.51
N ASP A 40 -6.79 -12.21 -1.42
CA ASP A 40 -5.38 -12.31 -1.76
C ASP A 40 -5.24 -12.56 -3.25
N GLN A 41 -4.33 -11.81 -3.87
CA GLN A 41 -3.85 -12.01 -5.21
C GLN A 41 -2.39 -12.44 -5.12
N PHE A 42 -1.99 -13.38 -5.98
CA PHE A 42 -0.63 -13.90 -5.98
C PHE A 42 0.02 -13.67 -7.33
N ASP A 43 1.13 -12.95 -7.35
CA ASP A 43 1.83 -12.59 -8.59
C ASP A 43 3.17 -13.31 -8.68
N LEU A 44 3.41 -13.91 -9.84
CA LEU A 44 4.69 -14.48 -10.26
C LEU A 44 5.36 -13.51 -11.21
N TRP A 45 6.57 -13.09 -10.84
CA TRP A 45 7.47 -12.30 -11.66
C TRP A 45 8.69 -13.15 -12.00
N ILE A 46 9.04 -13.19 -13.28
CA ILE A 46 10.31 -13.74 -13.74
C ILE A 46 10.97 -12.70 -14.61
N GLU A 47 12.20 -12.32 -14.27
CA GLU A 47 12.91 -11.22 -14.89
C GLU A 47 14.38 -11.59 -15.10
N TRP A 48 14.94 -11.15 -16.21
CA TRP A 48 16.37 -11.12 -16.41
C TRP A 48 16.97 -9.96 -15.63
N MET A 49 18.06 -10.25 -14.95
CA MET A 49 18.87 -9.34 -14.16
C MET A 49 20.23 -9.18 -14.82
N GLU A 50 20.76 -7.96 -14.80
CA GLU A 50 22.14 -7.65 -15.19
C GLU A 50 22.91 -7.17 -13.96
N ARG A 51 24.20 -7.48 -13.89
CA ARG A 51 25.08 -6.89 -12.88
C ARG A 51 25.63 -5.58 -13.41
N ASP A 52 25.53 -4.53 -12.60
CA ASP A 52 26.27 -3.31 -12.87
C ASP A 52 27.77 -3.48 -12.57
N SER A 53 28.55 -2.43 -12.82
CA SER A 53 29.99 -2.39 -12.54
C SER A 53 30.33 -2.50 -11.05
N SER A 54 29.36 -2.30 -10.15
CA SER A 54 29.50 -2.49 -8.70
C SER A 54 29.12 -3.91 -8.23
N GLY A 55 28.66 -4.77 -9.15
CA GLY A 55 28.26 -6.15 -8.87
C GLY A 55 26.84 -6.28 -8.33
N VAL A 56 26.04 -5.21 -8.33
CA VAL A 56 24.65 -5.20 -7.88
C VAL A 56 23.75 -5.65 -9.04
N TRP A 57 22.80 -6.53 -8.73
CA TRP A 57 21.81 -7.01 -9.70
C TRP A 57 20.69 -6.00 -9.88
N HIS A 58 20.38 -5.67 -11.13
CA HIS A 58 19.27 -4.80 -11.51
C HIS A 58 18.38 -5.47 -12.55
N ALA A 59 17.08 -5.18 -12.49
CA ALA A 59 16.14 -5.69 -13.48
C ALA A 59 16.46 -5.13 -14.86
N ALA A 60 16.69 -6.03 -15.82
CA ALA A 60 17.06 -5.69 -17.18
C ALA A 60 15.90 -5.92 -18.16
N GLN A 61 15.20 -7.06 -18.04
CA GLN A 61 14.10 -7.40 -18.94
C GLN A 61 13.07 -8.32 -18.27
N PRO A 62 11.75 -8.05 -18.39
CA PRO A 62 10.72 -8.98 -17.93
C PRO A 62 10.65 -10.22 -18.84
N VAL A 63 10.55 -11.40 -18.23
CA VAL A 63 10.32 -12.68 -18.93
C VAL A 63 8.85 -13.05 -18.85
N THR A 64 8.28 -13.04 -17.65
CA THR A 64 6.84 -13.25 -17.48
C THR A 64 6.34 -12.58 -16.22
N HIS A 65 5.13 -12.05 -16.30
CA HIS A 65 4.35 -11.61 -15.15
C HIS A 65 2.96 -12.25 -15.26
N ARG A 66 2.56 -13.00 -14.23
CA ARG A 66 1.25 -13.66 -14.18
C ARG A 66 0.65 -13.62 -12.79
N THR A 67 -0.65 -13.39 -12.79
CA THR A 67 -1.49 -13.31 -11.60
C THR A 67 -2.31 -14.58 -11.39
N PHE A 68 -2.44 -15.02 -10.15
CA PHE A 68 -3.19 -16.21 -9.74
C PHE A 68 -4.04 -15.94 -8.49
N ARG A 69 -5.04 -16.80 -8.29
CA ARG A 69 -5.96 -16.73 -7.13
C ARG A 69 -5.43 -17.44 -5.88
N THR A 70 -4.52 -18.39 -6.04
CA THR A 70 -4.02 -19.21 -4.91
C THR A 70 -2.50 -19.25 -4.93
N ARG A 71 -1.90 -19.35 -3.73
CA ARG A 71 -0.46 -19.50 -3.55
C ARG A 71 0.04 -20.76 -4.27
N GLU A 72 -0.68 -21.86 -4.12
CA GLU A 72 -0.30 -23.18 -4.63
C GLU A 72 -0.25 -23.19 -6.15
N ASP A 73 -1.21 -22.53 -6.81
CA ASP A 73 -1.22 -22.44 -8.28
C ASP A 73 -0.06 -21.61 -8.80
N THR A 74 0.26 -20.49 -8.13
CA THR A 74 1.41 -19.65 -8.47
C THR A 74 2.72 -20.43 -8.37
N LEU A 75 2.93 -21.13 -7.24
CA LEU A 75 4.13 -21.93 -7.03
C LEU A 75 4.23 -23.08 -8.04
N LYS A 76 3.15 -23.83 -8.28
CA LYS A 76 3.13 -24.88 -9.32
C LYS A 76 3.36 -24.32 -10.72
N HIS A 77 2.91 -23.10 -11.01
CA HIS A 77 3.19 -22.47 -12.28
C HIS A 77 4.66 -22.08 -12.41
N ALA A 78 5.24 -21.47 -11.38
CA ALA A 78 6.66 -21.13 -11.32
C ALA A 78 7.53 -22.39 -11.54
N GLU A 79 7.23 -23.49 -10.84
CA GLU A 79 7.95 -24.75 -11.02
C GLU A 79 7.84 -25.29 -12.45
N ARG A 80 6.65 -25.23 -13.08
CA ARG A 80 6.47 -25.65 -14.48
C ARG A 80 7.29 -24.80 -15.45
N VAL A 81 7.35 -23.49 -15.25
CA VAL A 81 8.17 -22.60 -16.09
C VAL A 81 9.64 -22.93 -15.93
N ILE A 82 10.12 -23.10 -14.69
CA ILE A 82 11.50 -23.50 -14.39
C ILE A 82 11.85 -24.87 -15.03
N GLN A 83 10.94 -25.84 -14.94
CA GLN A 83 11.14 -27.18 -15.51
C GLN A 83 11.22 -27.18 -17.04
N ARG A 84 10.43 -26.34 -17.73
CA ARG A 84 10.58 -26.12 -19.17
C ARG A 84 11.98 -25.56 -19.45
N GLY A 85 12.38 -24.55 -18.67
CA GLY A 85 13.71 -23.94 -18.73
C GLY A 85 13.93 -23.05 -19.95
N GLU A 86 12.84 -22.63 -20.59
CA GLU A 86 12.85 -21.70 -21.71
C GLU A 86 12.56 -20.30 -21.16
N PHE A 87 13.55 -19.42 -21.26
CA PHE A 87 13.45 -18.04 -20.79
C PHE A 87 13.80 -17.12 -21.95
N PRO A 88 12.80 -16.60 -22.70
CA PRO A 88 13.06 -15.69 -23.80
C PRO A 88 13.79 -14.44 -23.30
N MET A 89 14.72 -13.96 -24.12
CA MET A 89 15.43 -12.71 -23.92
C MET A 89 15.39 -11.97 -25.26
N GLU A 90 15.09 -10.68 -25.26
CA GLU A 90 14.93 -9.90 -26.50
C GLU A 90 16.29 -9.45 -27.05
N ARG A 91 17.25 -9.21 -26.16
CA ARG A 91 18.58 -8.69 -26.50
C ARG A 91 19.60 -9.77 -26.85
N ALA A 92 19.25 -11.05 -26.71
CA ALA A 92 20.12 -12.19 -26.97
C ALA A 92 19.32 -13.36 -27.54
N MET A 93 20.00 -14.44 -27.96
CA MET A 93 19.30 -15.67 -28.33
C MET A 93 18.52 -16.21 -27.12
N PRO A 94 17.34 -16.85 -27.32
CA PRO A 94 16.58 -17.46 -26.23
C PRO A 94 17.46 -18.37 -25.40
N VAL A 95 17.51 -18.12 -24.09
CA VAL A 95 18.36 -18.91 -23.19
C VAL A 95 17.55 -20.11 -22.71
N THR A 96 17.92 -21.29 -23.19
CA THR A 96 17.42 -22.56 -22.68
C THR A 96 18.38 -23.09 -21.63
N LEU A 97 17.93 -23.20 -20.38
CA LEU A 97 18.75 -23.77 -19.32
C LEU A 97 18.91 -25.28 -19.53
N VAL A 98 20.16 -25.74 -19.51
CA VAL A 98 20.49 -27.18 -19.50
C VAL A 98 19.93 -27.86 -18.25
N ARG A 99 19.64 -29.17 -18.34
CA ARG A 99 18.94 -29.94 -17.30
C ARG A 99 19.47 -29.71 -15.88
N ASN A 100 20.78 -29.84 -15.67
CA ASN A 100 21.39 -29.71 -14.34
C ASN A 100 21.16 -28.31 -13.74
N ARG A 101 21.15 -27.26 -14.58
CA ARG A 101 20.92 -25.88 -14.14
C ARG A 101 19.44 -25.64 -13.83
N ARG A 102 18.53 -26.28 -14.55
CA ARG A 102 17.09 -26.27 -14.23
C ARG A 102 16.81 -26.92 -12.88
N GLU A 103 17.44 -28.08 -12.62
CA GLU A 103 17.30 -28.79 -11.34
C GLU A 103 17.85 -27.95 -10.18
N ALA A 104 19.00 -27.29 -10.36
CA ALA A 104 19.58 -26.39 -9.37
C ALA A 104 18.69 -25.15 -9.11
N LEU A 105 18.16 -24.52 -10.17
CA LEU A 105 17.22 -23.40 -10.04
C LEU A 105 15.95 -23.82 -9.30
N LEU A 106 15.41 -25.00 -9.61
CA LEU A 106 14.20 -25.52 -8.96
C LEU A 106 14.45 -25.81 -7.48
N ALA A 107 15.60 -26.38 -7.13
CA ALA A 107 15.99 -26.62 -5.74
C ALA A 107 16.12 -25.29 -4.96
N ALA A 108 16.88 -24.33 -5.50
CA ALA A 108 17.03 -23.01 -4.90
C ALA A 108 15.69 -22.29 -4.76
N PHE A 109 14.78 -22.42 -5.74
CA PHE A 109 13.45 -21.82 -5.67
C PHE A 109 12.58 -22.47 -4.59
N ARG A 110 12.75 -23.77 -4.31
CA ARG A 110 12.00 -24.45 -3.26
C ARG A 110 12.49 -24.08 -1.87
N GLU A 111 13.78 -23.80 -1.73
CA GLU A 111 14.43 -23.36 -0.49
C GLU A 111 14.26 -21.87 -0.23
N ALA A 112 14.02 -21.07 -1.26
CA ALA A 112 13.76 -19.64 -1.12
C ALA A 112 12.48 -19.39 -0.30
N GLU A 113 12.61 -18.61 0.76
CA GLU A 113 11.53 -18.10 1.59
C GLU A 113 11.57 -16.57 1.60
N GLY A 114 10.40 -15.96 1.45
CA GLY A 114 10.24 -14.53 1.70
C GLY A 114 9.80 -14.23 3.14
N ASP A 115 9.32 -13.01 3.36
CA ASP A 115 8.82 -12.56 4.67
C ASP A 115 7.51 -13.25 5.12
N GLY A 116 6.87 -14.02 4.25
CA GLY A 116 5.65 -14.78 4.53
C GLY A 116 4.37 -13.94 4.58
N VAL A 117 4.46 -12.61 4.41
CA VAL A 117 3.34 -11.67 4.47
C VAL A 117 3.01 -11.14 3.08
N THR A 118 4.00 -10.57 2.38
CA THR A 118 3.85 -10.03 1.02
C THR A 118 4.82 -10.71 0.05
N LEU A 119 5.99 -11.13 0.52
CA LEU A 119 6.96 -11.89 -0.24
C LEU A 119 6.87 -13.36 0.15
N ILE A 120 6.48 -14.21 -0.79
CA ILE A 120 6.38 -15.64 -0.56
C ILE A 120 7.71 -16.31 -0.88
N ARG A 121 8.30 -15.95 -2.03
CA ARG A 121 9.63 -16.40 -2.46
C ARG A 121 10.31 -15.32 -3.28
N ASP A 122 11.61 -15.18 -3.09
CA ASP A 122 12.46 -14.39 -3.97
C ASP A 122 13.78 -15.13 -4.15
N LEU A 123 14.19 -15.29 -5.41
CA LEU A 123 15.42 -15.94 -5.78
C LEU A 123 16.02 -15.21 -6.97
N THR A 124 17.29 -14.85 -6.85
CA THR A 124 18.12 -14.48 -8.01
C THR A 124 19.11 -15.61 -8.31
N PHE A 125 18.98 -16.23 -9.48
CA PHE A 125 19.81 -17.36 -9.91
C PHE A 125 20.77 -16.94 -11.02
N PRO A 126 22.09 -17.10 -10.84
CA PRO A 126 23.06 -16.67 -11.85
C PRO A 126 23.03 -17.59 -13.08
N VAL A 127 23.03 -17.01 -14.29
CA VAL A 127 23.04 -17.66 -15.61
C VAL A 127 24.09 -16.98 -16.50
N GLY A 128 25.35 -17.39 -16.34
CA GLY A 128 26.46 -16.76 -17.07
C GLY A 128 26.70 -15.33 -16.56
N GLU A 129 26.63 -14.35 -17.47
CA GLU A 129 26.78 -12.92 -17.17
C GLU A 129 25.47 -12.29 -16.67
N TYR A 130 24.35 -12.99 -16.82
CA TYR A 130 23.02 -12.56 -16.40
C TYR A 130 22.56 -13.30 -15.14
N GLY A 131 21.47 -12.81 -14.55
CA GLY A 131 20.77 -13.45 -13.46
C GLY A 131 19.31 -13.63 -13.84
N LEU A 132 18.66 -14.68 -13.32
CA LEU A 132 17.23 -14.86 -13.44
C LEU A 132 16.61 -14.63 -12.07
N SER A 133 15.82 -13.57 -11.95
CA SER A 133 14.98 -13.30 -10.79
C SER A 133 13.67 -14.09 -10.94
N VAL A 134 13.29 -14.81 -9.89
CA VAL A 134 11.98 -15.47 -9.77
C VAL A 134 11.38 -15.05 -8.45
N ARG A 135 10.34 -14.21 -8.51
CA ARG A 135 9.67 -13.66 -7.34
C ARG A 135 8.21 -14.06 -7.32
N VAL A 136 7.75 -14.53 -6.17
CA VAL A 136 6.34 -14.81 -5.88
C VAL A 136 5.90 -13.92 -4.74
N THR A 137 4.89 -13.10 -5.02
CA THR A 137 4.35 -12.12 -4.06
C THR A 137 2.89 -12.41 -3.78
N ARG A 138 2.42 -11.91 -2.64
CA ARG A 138 1.02 -11.86 -2.22
C ARG A 138 0.65 -10.40 -2.04
N GLU A 139 -0.32 -9.96 -2.82
CA GLU A 139 -0.97 -8.66 -2.64
C GLU A 139 -2.36 -8.87 -2.03
N ARG A 140 -2.67 -8.15 -0.95
CA ARG A 140 -4.00 -8.17 -0.35
C ARG A 140 -4.82 -7.02 -0.90
N GLN A 141 -5.80 -7.33 -1.74
CA GLN A 141 -6.65 -6.34 -2.38
C GLN A 141 -7.98 -6.21 -1.65
N ALA A 142 -8.40 -4.96 -1.43
CA ALA A 142 -9.68 -4.66 -0.82
C ALA A 142 -10.81 -4.81 -1.85
N GLN A 143 -11.97 -5.32 -1.43
CA GLN A 143 -13.14 -5.34 -2.28
C GLN A 143 -13.92 -4.02 -2.25
N PRO A 144 -14.67 -3.66 -3.31
CA PRO A 144 -15.54 -2.50 -3.30
C PRO A 144 -16.61 -2.60 -2.21
N VAL A 145 -16.71 -1.57 -1.39
CA VAL A 145 -17.72 -1.43 -0.34
C VAL A 145 -18.70 -0.33 -0.73
N ARG A 146 -19.98 -0.55 -0.43
CA ARG A 146 -21.03 0.48 -0.52
C ARG A 146 -21.71 0.62 0.84
N ALA A 147 -21.80 1.84 1.34
CA ALA A 147 -22.42 2.13 2.62
C ALA A 147 -22.95 3.57 2.68
N ALA A 148 -23.83 3.86 3.64
CA ALA A 148 -24.20 5.24 3.95
C ALA A 148 -23.04 5.97 4.64
N PHE A 149 -22.96 7.29 4.47
CA PHE A 149 -21.87 8.13 5.01
C PHE A 149 -21.69 7.97 6.52
N ALA A 150 -22.78 7.95 7.29
CA ALA A 150 -22.72 7.79 8.75
C ALA A 150 -22.29 6.37 9.18
N SER A 151 -22.38 5.36 8.31
CA SER A 151 -22.06 3.97 8.66
C SER A 151 -20.60 3.80 9.07
N ALA A 152 -20.35 2.94 10.06
CA ALA A 152 -18.99 2.52 10.41
C ALA A 152 -18.29 1.74 9.27
N ALA A 153 -19.07 1.13 8.37
CA ALA A 153 -18.57 0.44 7.19
C ALA A 153 -18.16 1.38 6.04
N ASN A 154 -18.39 2.69 6.16
CA ASN A 154 -18.05 3.67 5.14
C ASN A 154 -16.55 3.59 4.78
N PRO A 155 -16.18 3.32 3.51
CA PRO A 155 -14.78 3.18 3.11
C PRO A 155 -13.95 4.47 3.31
N LEU A 156 -14.55 5.67 3.37
CA LEU A 156 -13.83 6.90 3.73
C LEU A 156 -13.19 6.82 5.12
N ARG A 157 -13.77 6.05 6.04
CA ARG A 157 -13.22 5.90 7.40
C ARG A 157 -11.84 5.25 7.39
N SER A 158 -11.52 4.44 6.37
CA SER A 158 -10.19 3.85 6.19
C SER A 158 -9.11 4.85 5.76
N LEU A 159 -9.50 6.04 5.32
CA LEU A 159 -8.61 7.10 4.85
C LEU A 159 -8.37 8.19 5.90
N ILE A 160 -8.95 8.08 7.11
CA ILE A 160 -8.80 9.07 8.16
C ILE A 160 -7.32 9.22 8.54
N GLY A 161 -6.84 10.47 8.60
CA GLY A 161 -5.47 10.79 8.91
C GLY A 161 -4.47 10.48 7.79
N GLN A 162 -4.93 10.04 6.62
CA GLN A 162 -4.08 9.82 5.44
C GLN A 162 -4.06 11.06 4.55
N PRO A 163 -2.95 11.29 3.82
CA PRO A 163 -2.93 12.27 2.73
C PRO A 163 -3.85 11.78 1.61
N VAL A 164 -4.81 12.62 1.23
CA VAL A 164 -5.77 12.35 0.18
C VAL A 164 -5.87 13.52 -0.79
N LYS A 165 -6.23 13.19 -2.03
CA LYS A 165 -6.70 14.12 -3.04
C LYS A 165 -8.22 14.02 -3.12
N LEU A 166 -8.89 15.16 -3.05
CA LEU A 166 -10.30 15.32 -3.34
C LEU A 166 -10.47 15.85 -4.76
N THR A 167 -11.34 15.20 -5.52
CA THR A 167 -11.81 15.67 -6.84
C THR A 167 -13.34 15.70 -6.82
N VAL A 168 -13.92 16.86 -7.14
CA VAL A 168 -15.38 17.03 -7.24
C VAL A 168 -15.81 16.98 -8.70
N LEU A 169 -16.79 16.13 -9.02
CA LEU A 169 -17.20 15.78 -10.39
C LEU A 169 -18.74 15.79 -10.55
N ILE A 170 -19.25 15.87 -11.78
CA ILE A 170 -20.70 15.76 -12.08
C ILE A 170 -21.05 14.47 -12.85
N GLU A 171 -20.14 13.87 -13.62
CA GLU A 171 -20.43 12.61 -14.34
C GLU A 171 -19.19 11.90 -14.89
N HIS A 172 -18.32 12.60 -15.62
CA HIS A 172 -17.10 12.02 -16.18
C HIS A 172 -15.89 12.38 -15.30
N PRO A 173 -14.86 11.52 -15.16
CA PRO A 173 -13.62 11.85 -14.45
C PRO A 173 -12.91 13.13 -14.94
N TYR A 174 -13.30 13.67 -16.10
CA TYR A 174 -12.75 14.89 -16.67
C TYR A 174 -13.59 16.15 -16.39
N ASP A 175 -14.85 16.00 -15.93
CA ASP A 175 -15.71 17.13 -15.56
C ASP A 175 -15.41 17.58 -14.13
N VAL A 176 -14.16 18.02 -13.93
CA VAL A 176 -13.63 18.43 -12.63
C VAL A 176 -14.09 19.84 -12.30
N LEU A 177 -14.83 19.95 -11.19
CA LEU A 177 -15.27 21.23 -10.64
C LEU A 177 -14.21 21.84 -9.73
N SER A 178 -13.58 21.02 -8.91
CA SER A 178 -12.54 21.46 -7.99
C SER A 178 -11.63 20.30 -7.60
N ARG A 179 -10.44 20.66 -7.12
CA ARG A 179 -9.46 19.74 -6.54
C ARG A 179 -8.92 20.34 -5.25
N ALA A 180 -8.69 19.47 -4.27
CA ALA A 180 -8.01 19.79 -3.04
C ALA A 180 -7.12 18.61 -2.64
N GLN A 181 -6.08 18.86 -1.86
CA GLN A 181 -5.19 17.82 -1.33
C GLN A 181 -4.79 18.17 0.09
N GLY A 182 -4.71 17.16 0.94
CA GLY A 182 -4.35 17.33 2.35
C GLY A 182 -4.66 16.09 3.16
N THR A 183 -4.53 16.19 4.48
CA THR A 183 -4.87 15.08 5.37
C THR A 183 -6.38 15.03 5.59
N LEU A 184 -7.00 13.86 5.41
CA LEU A 184 -8.42 13.68 5.64
C LEU A 184 -8.76 13.64 7.13
N ASP A 185 -9.73 14.44 7.52
CA ASP A 185 -10.44 14.32 8.80
C ASP A 185 -11.93 14.08 8.53
N LEU A 186 -12.55 13.26 9.37
CA LEU A 186 -13.93 12.81 9.16
C LEU A 186 -14.72 12.88 10.47
N SER A 187 -15.90 13.51 10.38
CA SER A 187 -16.93 13.50 11.42
C SER A 187 -18.18 12.79 10.92
N ASP A 188 -19.21 12.68 11.75
CA ASP A 188 -20.45 11.98 11.39
C ASP A 188 -21.20 12.58 10.19
N ARG A 189 -20.92 13.84 9.84
CA ARG A 189 -21.61 14.56 8.74
C ARG A 189 -20.68 15.40 7.87
N ALA A 190 -19.37 15.39 8.11
CA ALA A 190 -18.44 16.21 7.36
C ALA A 190 -17.15 15.47 7.04
N ALA A 191 -16.60 15.73 5.87
CA ALA A 191 -15.22 15.40 5.52
C ALA A 191 -14.43 16.69 5.34
N ARG A 192 -13.25 16.76 5.95
CA ARG A 192 -12.38 17.93 5.92
C ARG A 192 -11.01 17.57 5.36
N ILE A 193 -10.48 18.42 4.49
CA ILE A 193 -9.14 18.34 3.91
C ILE A 193 -8.50 19.71 4.04
N GLY A 194 -7.56 19.87 4.98
CA GLY A 194 -7.05 21.20 5.32
C GLY A 194 -8.19 22.14 5.75
N GLU A 195 -8.35 23.25 5.04
CA GLU A 195 -9.43 24.22 5.28
C GLU A 195 -10.75 23.85 4.55
N ASP A 196 -10.69 22.96 3.56
CA ASP A 196 -11.87 22.57 2.77
C ASP A 196 -12.76 21.60 3.56
N THR A 197 -13.95 22.04 3.93
CA THR A 197 -14.95 21.23 4.64
C THR A 197 -16.16 20.96 3.76
N GLN A 198 -16.48 19.67 3.56
CA GLN A 198 -17.64 19.21 2.80
C GLN A 198 -18.66 18.58 3.74
N LEU A 199 -19.91 19.05 3.66
CA LEU A 199 -21.02 18.54 4.46
C LEU A 199 -21.84 17.51 3.67
N PHE A 200 -22.12 16.38 4.29
CA PHE A 200 -22.88 15.29 3.70
C PHE A 200 -24.07 14.89 4.56
N SER A 201 -25.16 14.49 3.91
CA SER A 201 -26.24 13.79 4.60
C SER A 201 -25.70 12.49 5.20
N ALA A 202 -26.18 12.12 6.39
CA ALA A 202 -25.88 10.82 7.00
C ALA A 202 -26.22 9.63 6.08
N SER A 203 -27.24 9.80 5.22
CA SER A 203 -27.70 8.80 4.25
C SER A 203 -27.02 8.88 2.88
N ALA A 204 -26.11 9.84 2.67
CA ALA A 204 -25.38 9.97 1.41
C ALA A 204 -24.65 8.67 1.10
N GLN A 205 -24.74 8.21 -0.15
CA GLN A 205 -24.14 6.95 -0.55
C GLN A 205 -22.64 7.13 -0.73
N VAL A 206 -21.87 6.23 -0.13
CA VAL A 206 -20.42 6.17 -0.30
C VAL A 206 -20.06 4.82 -0.89
N SER A 207 -19.28 4.84 -1.96
CA SER A 207 -18.71 3.65 -2.58
C SER A 207 -17.20 3.79 -2.72
N GLY A 208 -16.44 2.71 -2.55
CA GLY A 208 -14.99 2.81 -2.61
C GLY A 208 -14.25 1.53 -2.29
N LEU A 209 -12.92 1.62 -2.34
CA LEU A 209 -11.98 0.58 -1.96
C LEU A 209 -11.30 1.01 -0.65
N PRO A 210 -11.49 0.28 0.46
CA PRO A 210 -10.80 0.56 1.72
C PRO A 210 -9.29 0.74 1.54
N TYR A 211 -8.72 1.73 2.23
CA TYR A 211 -7.32 2.14 2.22
C TYR A 211 -6.77 2.67 0.88
N GLN A 212 -7.63 2.84 -0.12
CA GLN A 212 -7.27 3.35 -1.45
C GLN A 212 -8.11 4.56 -1.86
N SER A 213 -9.44 4.42 -1.95
CA SER A 213 -10.30 5.49 -2.45
C SER A 213 -11.74 5.35 -2.00
N ALA A 214 -12.48 6.46 -1.99
CA ALA A 214 -13.92 6.46 -1.78
C ALA A 214 -14.59 7.66 -2.45
N THR A 215 -15.83 7.46 -2.90
CA THR A 215 -16.64 8.47 -3.59
C THR A 215 -17.95 8.66 -2.86
N VAL A 216 -18.26 9.90 -2.48
CA VAL A 216 -19.58 10.27 -1.93
C VAL A 216 -20.46 10.80 -3.05
N THR A 217 -21.63 10.20 -3.21
CA THR A 217 -22.63 10.61 -4.21
C THR A 217 -23.69 11.48 -3.54
N VAL A 218 -23.81 12.73 -3.98
CA VAL A 218 -24.76 13.71 -3.46
C VAL A 218 -25.80 14.05 -4.54
N PRO A 219 -27.09 13.71 -4.33
CA PRO A 219 -28.14 14.03 -5.28
C PRO A 219 -28.40 15.54 -5.33
N ARG A 220 -28.67 16.08 -6.52
CA ARG A 220 -28.98 17.51 -6.73
C ARG A 220 -30.45 17.79 -7.05
N GLY A 221 -31.30 16.76 -7.00
CA GLY A 221 -32.72 16.80 -7.38
C GLY A 221 -33.04 15.82 -8.51
N LEU A 222 -34.33 15.57 -8.76
CA LEU A 222 -34.85 14.53 -9.69
C LEU A 222 -34.31 14.60 -11.13
N LEU A 223 -33.99 15.81 -11.61
CA LEU A 223 -33.53 16.05 -12.98
C LEU A 223 -32.07 16.50 -13.06
N LYS A 224 -31.39 16.66 -11.92
CA LYS A 224 -30.00 17.13 -11.87
C LYS A 224 -29.08 15.95 -11.57
N LYS A 225 -28.02 15.84 -12.37
CA LYS A 225 -26.97 14.85 -12.17
C LYS A 225 -26.35 15.01 -10.76
N PRO A 226 -26.01 13.91 -10.07
CA PRO A 226 -25.44 13.99 -8.74
C PRO A 226 -24.04 14.62 -8.78
N LEU A 227 -23.61 15.20 -7.65
CA LEU A 227 -22.20 15.54 -7.43
C LEU A 227 -21.49 14.31 -6.87
N LEU A 228 -20.27 14.08 -7.36
CA LEU A 228 -19.39 13.03 -6.88
C LEU A 228 -18.18 13.67 -6.20
N TYR A 229 -17.95 13.34 -4.94
CA TYR A 229 -16.79 13.77 -4.18
C TYR A 229 -15.86 12.57 -4.04
N ARG A 230 -14.85 12.49 -4.89
CA ARG A 230 -13.90 11.37 -4.94
C ARG A 230 -12.66 11.71 -4.12
N PHE A 231 -12.40 10.90 -3.11
CA PHE A 231 -11.24 10.93 -2.25
C PHE A 231 -10.31 9.78 -2.64
N GLU A 232 -9.06 10.08 -2.93
CA GLU A 232 -8.04 9.11 -3.33
C GLU A 232 -6.83 9.29 -2.42
N ARG A 233 -6.30 8.20 -1.88
CA ARG A 233 -5.05 8.23 -1.12
C ARG A 233 -3.93 8.65 -2.06
N VAL A 234 -3.10 9.58 -1.60
CA VAL A 234 -1.87 9.94 -2.31
C VAL A 234 -0.84 8.84 -2.05
N THR A 235 -0.37 8.20 -3.12
CA THR A 235 0.75 7.24 -3.05
C THR A 235 2.05 7.94 -3.44
N GLU A 236 3.18 7.53 -2.84
CA GLU A 236 4.51 7.97 -3.26
C GLU A 236 4.69 7.67 -4.77
N GLY A 237 4.65 8.70 -5.60
CA GLY A 237 4.61 8.60 -7.06
C GLY A 237 3.64 9.58 -7.74
N ASP A 238 2.66 10.13 -7.01
CA ASP A 238 1.71 11.13 -7.52
C ASP A 238 2.25 12.58 -7.49
N GLU A 239 3.51 12.78 -7.07
CA GLU A 239 4.23 14.04 -7.20
C GLU A 239 4.80 14.15 -8.63
N SER A 240 3.93 14.46 -9.60
CA SER A 240 4.30 14.77 -10.98
C SER A 240 3.58 16.00 -11.50
#